data_AF-A0A496XP83-F1
#
_entry.id   AF-A0A496XP83-F1
#
_cell.length_a   1.000
_cell.length_b   1.000
_cell.length_c   1.000
_cell.angle_alpha   90.00
_cell.angle_beta   90.00
_cell.angle_gamma   90.00
#
_symmetry.space_group_name_H-M   'P 1'
#
loop_
_entity.id
_entity.type
_entity.pdbx_description
1 polymer ?
#
loop_
_entity_poly.entity_id
_entity_poly.type
_entity_poly.pdbx_seq_one_letter_code
_entity_poly.pdbx_strand_id
1 'polypeptide(L)'
;MKLNRRNFFKNSAMSIFSVAVFSKATGLLNKAWAFVRDDSAVNKQGYLHAWDAEKADDKSKKKHGKHVEKINKEVAKHKGAKLPEGYSPMCANCTQYKKAEKDGYGTCAMVLATGKKDGRFVYKTGWCRVWAIKKSKVKSALGV
;
A
#
# COMPACT_ATOMS: atom_id res chain seq x y z
N MET A 1 -55.99 3.47 28.40
CA MET A 1 -56.00 3.68 26.94
C MET A 1 -55.07 2.65 26.30
N LYS A 2 -55.58 1.57 25.70
CA LYS A 2 -54.76 0.49 25.08
C LYS A 2 -54.37 0.89 23.66
N LEU A 3 -53.12 1.30 23.47
CA LEU A 3 -52.57 1.59 22.14
C LEU A 3 -52.38 0.28 21.37
N ASN A 4 -53.18 0.12 20.31
CA ASN A 4 -53.21 -1.04 19.45
C ASN A 4 -51.96 -1.05 18.54
N ARG A 5 -51.05 -2.01 18.76
CA ARG A 5 -49.74 -2.14 18.07
C ARG A 5 -49.80 -2.14 16.53
N ARG A 6 -50.97 -2.37 15.94
CA ARG A 6 -51.16 -2.42 14.47
C ARG A 6 -51.17 -1.06 13.76
N ASN A 7 -51.41 0.05 14.47
CA ASN A 7 -51.42 1.37 13.83
C ASN A 7 -50.05 2.06 13.79
N PHE A 8 -49.06 1.58 14.56
CA PHE A 8 -47.70 2.14 14.52
C PHE A 8 -46.93 1.72 13.26
N PHE A 9 -47.17 0.50 12.76
CA PHE A 9 -46.46 -0.02 11.58
C PHE A 9 -46.90 0.60 10.25
N LYS A 10 -48.13 1.14 10.17
CA LYS A 10 -48.62 1.76 8.92
C LYS A 10 -48.04 3.15 8.66
N ASN A 11 -47.66 3.89 9.71
CA ASN A 11 -47.09 5.24 9.54
C ASN A 11 -45.57 5.23 9.33
N SER A 12 -44.87 4.12 9.58
CA SER A 12 -43.42 4.04 9.35
C SER A 12 -43.03 3.65 7.92
N ALA A 13 -43.96 3.11 7.12
CA ALA A 13 -43.68 2.66 5.75
C ALA A 13 -43.67 3.81 4.72
N MET A 14 -44.34 4.93 5.01
CA MET A 14 -44.39 6.09 4.10
C MET A 14 -43.18 7.02 4.15
N SER A 15 -42.23 6.80 5.08
CA SER A 15 -41.01 7.60 5.19
C SER A 15 -39.82 7.04 4.40
N ILE A 16 -39.93 5.83 3.85
CA ILE A 16 -38.81 5.15 3.17
C ILE A 16 -38.78 5.46 1.67
N PHE A 17 -39.89 5.89 1.08
CA PHE A 17 -39.95 6.19 -0.36
C PHE A 17 -39.30 7.53 -0.76
N SER A 18 -39.08 8.44 0.20
CA SER A 18 -38.40 9.72 -0.08
C SER A 18 -36.87 9.63 0.00
N VAL A 19 -36.30 8.52 0.48
CA VAL A 19 -34.84 8.31 0.56
C VAL A 19 -34.29 7.61 -0.71
N ALA A 20 -35.16 7.14 -1.61
CA ALA A 20 -34.73 6.57 -2.88
C ALA A 20 -34.20 7.61 -3.90
N VAL A 21 -34.44 8.91 -3.66
CA VAL A 21 -33.95 10.00 -4.52
C VAL A 21 -32.50 10.41 -4.21
N PHE A 22 -31.92 9.96 -3.09
CA PHE A 22 -30.49 10.17 -2.80
C PHE A 22 -29.56 9.18 -3.54
N SER A 23 -30.10 8.27 -4.35
CA SER A 23 -29.31 7.32 -5.16
C SER A 23 -28.61 7.95 -6.36
N LYS A 24 -28.91 9.22 -6.71
CA LYS A 24 -28.16 9.98 -7.72
C LYS A 24 -27.04 10.87 -7.14
N ALA A 25 -27.02 11.10 -5.83
CA ALA A 25 -25.92 11.82 -5.16
C ALA A 25 -24.72 10.89 -4.85
N THR A 26 -24.96 9.59 -4.70
CA THR A 26 -23.90 8.58 -4.49
C THR A 26 -23.02 8.34 -5.72
N GLY A 27 -23.50 8.66 -6.93
CA GLY A 27 -22.69 8.64 -8.15
C GLY A 27 -21.68 9.80 -8.25
N LEU A 28 -21.93 10.91 -7.54
CA LEU A 28 -21.04 12.09 -7.52
C LEU A 28 -20.07 12.07 -6.33
N LEU A 29 -20.46 11.48 -5.19
CA LEU A 29 -19.56 11.34 -4.03
C LEU A 29 -18.48 10.28 -4.22
N ASN A 30 -18.69 9.26 -5.07
CA ASN A 30 -17.62 8.32 -5.45
C ASN A 30 -16.54 8.95 -6.35
N LYS A 31 -16.78 10.14 -6.91
CA LYS A 31 -15.75 10.92 -7.64
C LYS A 31 -14.98 11.90 -6.74
N ALA A 32 -15.40 12.12 -5.50
CA ALA A 32 -14.79 13.07 -4.58
C ALA A 32 -13.88 12.42 -3.52
N TRP A 33 -13.80 11.10 -3.48
CA TRP A 33 -12.78 10.37 -2.73
C TRP A 33 -11.83 9.68 -3.70
N ALA A 34 -11.18 10.49 -4.56
CA ALA A 34 -9.76 10.27 -4.73
C ALA A 34 -9.14 10.47 -3.33
N PHE A 35 -9.21 9.44 -2.48
CA PHE A 35 -8.33 9.32 -1.33
C PHE A 35 -6.95 9.54 -1.92
N VAL A 36 -6.39 10.74 -1.73
CA VAL A 36 -5.10 11.10 -2.28
C VAL A 36 -4.14 10.07 -1.70
N ARG A 37 -3.68 9.17 -2.56
CA ARG A 37 -2.73 8.15 -2.20
C ARG A 37 -1.42 8.86 -2.04
N ASP A 38 -1.18 9.28 -0.81
CA ASP A 38 -0.03 10.05 -0.42
C ASP A 38 0.72 9.25 0.65
N ASP A 39 1.99 9.01 0.39
CA ASP A 39 2.92 8.36 1.29
C ASP A 39 3.84 9.35 2.03
N SER A 40 3.64 10.66 1.85
CA SER A 40 4.34 11.73 2.58
C SER A 40 4.21 11.58 4.11
N ALA A 41 3.06 11.10 4.58
CA ALA A 41 2.79 10.88 6.00
C ALA A 41 3.41 9.58 6.55
N VAL A 42 4.08 8.78 5.71
CA VAL A 42 4.71 7.53 6.13
C VAL A 42 6.15 7.83 6.56
N ASN A 43 6.36 7.98 7.87
CA ASN A 43 7.67 8.29 8.44
C ASN A 43 8.29 7.16 9.28
N LYS A 44 7.55 6.09 9.58
CA LYS A 44 8.08 4.99 10.40
C LYS A 44 9.02 4.11 9.59
N GLN A 45 9.92 3.44 10.32
CA GLN A 45 10.94 2.55 9.76
C GLN A 45 11.86 3.23 8.72
N GLY A 46 12.00 4.57 8.79
CA GLY A 46 12.82 5.34 7.85
C GLY A 46 12.32 5.19 6.42
N TYR A 47 11.00 5.24 6.23
CA TYR A 47 10.42 5.14 4.91
C TYR A 47 10.81 6.35 4.05
N LEU A 48 11.11 6.10 2.78
CA LEU A 48 11.38 7.10 1.75
C LEU A 48 10.55 6.76 0.51
N HIS A 49 9.98 7.74 -0.18
CA HIS A 49 9.21 7.55 -1.42
C HIS A 49 10.04 6.96 -2.57
N ALA A 50 11.34 7.29 -2.57
CA ALA A 50 12.37 6.66 -3.37
C ALA A 50 13.67 6.68 -2.54
N TRP A 51 14.56 5.73 -2.77
CA TRP A 51 15.86 5.76 -2.12
C TRP A 51 16.62 7.04 -2.51
N ASP A 52 17.00 7.80 -1.50
CA ASP A 52 17.75 9.05 -1.64
C ASP A 52 18.82 9.06 -0.56
N ALA A 53 20.08 8.98 -0.96
CA ALA A 53 21.20 8.85 -0.04
C ALA A 53 21.46 10.14 0.75
N GLU A 54 21.11 11.30 0.21
CA GLU A 54 21.30 12.60 0.87
C GLU A 54 20.24 12.80 1.97
N LYS A 55 19.01 12.33 1.71
CA LYS A 55 17.91 12.41 2.68
C LYS A 55 17.87 11.26 3.69
N ALA A 56 18.66 10.21 3.47
CA ALA A 56 18.72 9.06 4.36
C ALA A 56 19.64 9.31 5.57
N ASP A 57 19.14 9.00 6.76
CA ASP A 57 19.96 8.92 7.97
C ASP A 57 20.96 7.73 7.92
N ASP A 58 21.96 7.75 8.79
CA ASP A 58 23.04 6.76 8.82
C ASP A 58 22.55 5.33 9.03
N LYS A 59 21.51 5.14 9.84
CA LYS A 59 20.90 3.82 10.06
C LYS A 59 20.23 3.32 8.79
N SER A 60 19.59 4.22 8.05
CA SER A 60 18.98 3.93 6.75
C SER A 60 20.04 3.58 5.70
N LYS A 61 21.13 4.34 5.60
CA LYS A 61 22.29 4.05 4.72
C LYS A 61 22.88 2.66 5.00
N LYS A 62 23.17 2.35 6.26
CA LYS A 62 23.70 1.04 6.68
C LYS A 62 22.74 -0.11 6.35
N LYS A 63 21.43 0.11 6.52
CA LYS A 63 20.41 -0.90 6.19
C LYS A 63 20.26 -1.08 4.67
N HIS A 64 20.32 0.00 3.90
CA HIS A 64 20.25 -0.05 2.45
C HIS A 64 21.40 -0.88 1.88
N GLY A 65 22.64 -0.67 2.34
CA GLY A 65 23.78 -1.50 1.95
C GLY A 65 23.55 -3.00 2.17
N LYS A 66 23.04 -3.37 3.35
CA LYS A 66 22.66 -4.77 3.65
C LYS A 66 21.53 -5.30 2.76
N HIS A 67 20.61 -4.45 2.32
CA HIS A 67 19.52 -4.84 1.41
C HIS A 67 20.04 -5.07 -0.01
N VAL A 68 20.94 -4.21 -0.48
CA VAL A 68 21.67 -4.39 -1.74
C VAL A 68 22.48 -5.69 -1.73
N GLU A 69 23.22 -5.97 -0.67
CA GLU A 69 23.95 -7.25 -0.52
C GLU A 69 23.03 -8.47 -0.62
N LYS A 70 21.83 -8.42 -0.04
CA LYS A 70 20.86 -9.52 -0.12
C LYS A 70 20.38 -9.74 -1.56
N ILE A 71 20.16 -8.66 -2.31
CA ILE A 71 19.82 -8.73 -3.72
C ILE A 71 20.97 -9.36 -4.50
N ASN A 72 22.19 -8.86 -4.33
CA ASN A 72 23.38 -9.37 -5.02
C ASN A 72 23.63 -10.86 -4.72
N LYS A 73 23.44 -11.29 -3.47
CA LYS A 73 23.52 -12.71 -3.09
C LYS A 73 22.45 -13.58 -3.76
N GLU A 74 21.26 -13.05 -4.01
CA GLU A 74 20.23 -13.78 -4.74
C GLU A 74 20.58 -13.87 -6.22
N VAL A 75 21.06 -12.79 -6.83
CA VAL A 75 21.49 -12.75 -8.24
C VAL A 75 22.66 -13.71 -8.49
N ALA A 76 23.64 -13.75 -7.59
CA ALA A 76 24.83 -14.60 -7.69
C ALA A 76 24.50 -16.12 -7.75
N LYS A 77 23.29 -16.54 -7.35
CA LYS A 77 22.83 -17.93 -7.48
C LYS A 77 22.51 -18.31 -8.92
N HIS A 78 22.33 -17.32 -9.80
CA HIS A 78 21.95 -17.50 -11.19
C HIS A 78 23.16 -17.13 -12.07
N LYS A 79 23.85 -18.15 -12.60
CA LYS A 79 25.06 -17.97 -13.43
C LYS A 79 24.73 -17.09 -14.64
N GLY A 80 25.55 -16.06 -14.88
CA GLY A 80 25.40 -15.14 -16.02
C GLY A 80 24.26 -14.12 -15.87
N ALA A 81 23.47 -14.17 -14.80
CA ALA A 81 22.37 -13.24 -14.59
C ALA A 81 22.89 -11.90 -14.07
N LYS A 82 22.41 -10.81 -14.69
CA LYS A 82 22.65 -9.44 -14.24
C LYS A 82 21.30 -8.77 -14.01
N LEU A 83 21.24 -7.95 -12.97
CA LEU A 83 20.05 -7.14 -12.75
C LEU A 83 19.95 -6.05 -13.82
N PRO A 84 18.72 -5.62 -14.16
CA PRO A 84 18.50 -4.41 -14.92
C PRO A 84 19.19 -3.21 -14.25
N GLU A 85 19.62 -2.26 -15.06
CA GLU A 85 20.14 -1.00 -14.57
C GLU A 85 19.12 -0.29 -13.68
N GLY A 86 19.57 0.27 -12.55
CA GLY A 86 18.70 0.92 -11.57
C GLY A 86 17.90 -0.04 -10.67
N TYR A 87 18.10 -1.37 -10.75
CA TYR A 87 17.43 -2.30 -9.84
C TYR A 87 17.96 -2.15 -8.40
N SER A 88 17.12 -1.58 -7.55
CA SER A 88 17.43 -1.30 -6.14
C SER A 88 16.41 -2.00 -5.22
N PRO A 89 16.71 -2.16 -3.91
CA PRO A 89 15.69 -2.58 -2.96
C PRO A 89 14.58 -1.53 -2.93
N MET A 90 13.34 -1.94 -3.20
CA MET A 90 12.17 -1.06 -3.24
C MET A 90 10.89 -1.81 -2.86
N CYS A 91 9.79 -1.11 -2.63
CA CYS A 91 8.52 -1.72 -2.27
C CYS A 91 8.07 -2.75 -3.31
N ALA A 92 8.21 -2.47 -4.61
CA ALA A 92 7.80 -3.38 -5.69
C ALA A 92 8.46 -4.78 -5.62
N ASN A 93 9.66 -4.89 -5.06
CA ASN A 93 10.38 -6.15 -4.88
C ASN A 93 10.46 -6.60 -3.41
N CYS A 94 9.65 -6.00 -2.53
CA CYS A 94 9.50 -6.38 -1.13
C CYS A 94 8.45 -7.48 -0.94
N THR A 95 8.65 -8.39 0.02
CA THR A 95 7.65 -9.42 0.38
C THR A 95 6.39 -8.85 1.00
N GLN A 96 6.52 -7.71 1.69
CA GLN A 96 5.45 -7.08 2.47
C GLN A 96 4.58 -6.13 1.64
N TYR A 97 5.00 -5.80 0.42
CA TYR A 97 4.27 -4.90 -0.47
C TYR A 97 3.11 -5.64 -1.13
N LYS A 98 1.90 -5.17 -0.84
CA LYS A 98 0.66 -5.59 -1.51
C LYS A 98 0.34 -4.57 -2.59
N LYS A 99 0.51 -4.93 -3.87
CA LYS A 99 0.16 -4.04 -4.98
C LYS A 99 -1.36 -3.85 -4.98
N ALA A 100 -1.81 -2.60 -4.91
CA ALA A 100 -3.23 -2.26 -4.87
C ALA A 100 -3.73 -1.84 -6.26
N GLU A 101 -3.05 -0.95 -6.99
CA GLU A 101 -3.59 -0.42 -8.27
C GLU A 101 -2.55 -0.08 -9.36
N LYS A 102 -3.03 0.58 -10.43
CA LYS A 102 -2.30 0.95 -11.67
C LYS A 102 -1.42 2.19 -11.52
N ASP A 103 -1.71 3.06 -10.56
CA ASP A 103 -1.02 4.33 -10.27
C ASP A 103 0.38 4.16 -9.64
N GLY A 104 0.77 2.93 -9.30
CA GLY A 104 2.05 2.63 -8.65
C GLY A 104 2.00 2.64 -7.13
N TYR A 105 0.84 2.90 -6.52
CA TYR A 105 0.65 2.75 -5.09
C TYR A 105 0.20 1.33 -4.72
N GLY A 106 0.71 0.87 -3.60
CA GLY A 106 0.27 -0.35 -2.94
C GLY A 106 0.17 -0.10 -1.44
N THR A 107 0.02 -1.16 -0.65
CA THR A 107 -0.04 -1.04 0.81
C THR A 107 1.04 -1.86 1.50
N CYS A 108 1.48 -1.39 2.66
CA CYS A 108 2.47 -2.07 3.49
C CYS A 108 2.15 -1.87 4.99
N ALA A 109 1.96 -2.97 5.72
CA ALA A 109 1.68 -2.96 7.15
C ALA A 109 2.88 -2.53 8.00
N MET A 110 4.10 -2.72 7.48
CA MET A 110 5.33 -2.52 8.26
C MET A 110 5.71 -1.06 8.47
N VAL A 111 5.30 -0.18 7.56
CA VAL A 111 5.65 1.25 7.59
C VAL A 111 4.64 2.11 8.35
N LEU A 112 3.51 1.52 8.75
CA LEU A 112 2.62 2.13 9.73
C LEU A 112 1.62 1.11 10.31
N ALA A 113 1.97 0.67 11.52
CA ALA A 113 1.08 0.23 12.60
C ALA A 113 0.63 -1.23 12.64
N THR A 114 1.08 -1.88 13.73
CA THR A 114 0.26 -2.68 14.63
C THR A 114 -1.23 -2.29 14.57
N GLY A 115 -2.09 -3.28 14.31
CA GLY A 115 -3.56 -3.16 14.43
C GLY A 115 -4.37 -2.91 13.14
N LYS A 116 -3.75 -2.62 11.98
CA LYS A 116 -4.48 -2.53 10.69
C LYS A 116 -4.14 -3.70 9.76
N LYS A 117 -5.15 -4.37 9.20
CA LYS A 117 -4.99 -5.54 8.31
C LYS A 117 -4.19 -5.25 7.02
N ASP A 118 -4.32 -4.04 6.46
CA ASP A 118 -3.75 -3.72 5.15
C ASP A 118 -2.63 -2.67 5.14
N GLY A 119 -2.34 -2.02 6.27
CA GLY A 119 -1.25 -1.05 6.38
C GLY A 119 -1.56 0.35 5.82
N ARG A 120 -0.51 1.11 5.46
CA ARG A 120 -0.61 2.42 4.77
C ARG A 120 -0.24 2.30 3.30
N PHE A 121 -0.70 3.27 2.51
CA PHE A 121 -0.27 3.41 1.12
C PHE A 121 1.23 3.72 1.05
N VAL A 122 1.92 3.03 0.15
CA VAL A 122 3.34 3.23 -0.16
C VAL A 122 3.52 3.16 -1.67
N TYR A 123 4.43 3.97 -2.19
CA TYR A 123 4.73 3.98 -3.60
C TYR A 123 5.65 2.81 -3.99
N LYS A 124 5.52 2.30 -5.21
CA LYS A 124 6.25 1.12 -5.71
C LYS A 124 7.78 1.26 -5.62
N THR A 125 8.31 2.47 -5.76
CA THR A 125 9.75 2.77 -5.63
C THR A 125 10.18 3.07 -4.20
N GLY A 126 9.22 3.08 -3.25
CA GLY A 126 9.47 3.39 -1.86
C GLY A 126 10.45 2.41 -1.22
N TRP A 127 11.10 2.84 -0.15
CA TRP A 127 12.08 2.04 0.58
C TRP A 127 11.87 2.19 2.09
N CYS A 128 12.17 1.15 2.87
CA CYS A 128 12.24 1.26 4.32
C CYS A 128 13.27 0.30 4.93
N ARG A 129 13.64 0.54 6.19
CA ARG A 129 14.67 -0.23 6.93
C ARG A 129 14.30 -1.69 7.20
N VAL A 130 13.02 -2.04 7.07
CA VAL A 130 12.49 -3.40 7.32
C VAL A 130 12.16 -4.15 6.02
N TRP A 131 12.63 -3.61 4.88
CA TRP A 131 12.50 -4.25 3.59
C TRP A 131 13.02 -5.70 3.59
N ALA A 132 12.27 -6.58 2.94
CA ALA A 132 12.58 -7.99 2.82
C ALA A 132 12.42 -8.44 1.37
N ILE A 133 13.45 -9.09 0.83
CA ILE A 133 13.52 -9.50 -0.58
C ILE A 133 12.42 -10.49 -0.95
N LYS A 134 11.65 -10.18 -2.00
CA LYS A 134 10.75 -11.14 -2.65
C LYS A 134 11.49 -11.84 -3.78
N LYS A 135 12.08 -13.01 -3.49
CA LYS A 135 12.91 -13.78 -4.43
C LYS A 135 12.25 -14.00 -5.79
N SER A 136 10.95 -14.29 -5.84
CA SER A 136 10.23 -14.46 -7.11
C SER A 136 10.21 -13.21 -7.99
N LYS A 137 10.24 -12.01 -7.41
CA LYS A 137 10.37 -10.76 -8.17
C LYS A 137 11.77 -10.54 -8.70
N VAL A 138 12.79 -10.96 -7.94
CA VAL A 138 14.19 -10.90 -8.41
C VAL A 138 14.39 -11.85 -9.57
N LYS A 139 13.94 -13.11 -9.46
CA LYS A 139 13.97 -14.09 -10.56
C LYS A 139 13.27 -13.60 -11.82
N SER A 140 12.04 -13.09 -11.66
CA SER A 140 11.29 -12.49 -12.76
C SER A 140 12.01 -11.30 -13.40
N ALA A 141 12.74 -10.48 -12.64
CA ALA A 141 13.53 -9.37 -13.18
C ALA A 141 14.82 -9.84 -13.90
N LEU A 142 15.33 -11.01 -13.53
CA LEU A 142 16.47 -11.66 -14.17
C LEU A 142 16.07 -12.50 -15.41
N GLY A 143 14.78 -12.72 -15.65
CA GLY A 143 14.29 -13.57 -16.73
C GLY A 143 14.52 -15.07 -16.51
N VAL A 144 14.59 -15.51 -15.24
CA VAL A 144 14.87 -16.90 -14.81
C VAL A 144 13.80 -17.48 -13.89
#